data_AF-A0A2N5ZL08-F1
#
_entry.id   AF-A0A2N5ZL08-F1
#
_cell.length_a   1.000
_cell.length_b   1.000
_cell.length_c   1.000
_cell.angle_alpha   90.00
_cell.angle_beta   90.00
_cell.angle_gamma   90.00
#
_symmetry.space_group_name_H-M   'P 1'
#
loop_
_entity.id
_entity.type
_entity.pdbx_description
1 polymer ?
#
loop_
_entity_poly.entity_id
_entity_poly.type
_entity_poly.pdbx_seq_one_letter_code
_entity_poly.pdbx_strand_id
1 'polypeptide(L)'
;MIYKSLYSLIFILVSSILLFLSMPGNEMPYLVFLAFIPVFYIVDRGSIKKSILTGILFGVFSGILIYSGFLLYGNIIFFYSIFLLAINFACILFLYKRYSFITALLSVPVLEYLRTLGPFGFASNLGISLWKVPQLIGFASYFGIYFISTCIFLINILLYRAMIKHRKANYFIILSIFLLMITPYLFRGQDSDMQTKKYDDVCVVQGGIPVWMYSMETFSRKYHRLIEKIYISLTEKALLNDCDLLVWPETALHRFILNDDSAFYKEFFEMKSIETDTSFIIGTPYRNNQ
;
A
#
# COMPACT_ATOMS: atom_id res chain seq x y z
N MET A 1 -19.75 27.19 21.97
CA MET A 1 -19.63 25.74 21.63
C MET A 1 -19.22 25.51 20.16
N ILE A 2 -19.77 26.28 19.22
CA ILE A 2 -19.51 26.19 17.76
C ILE A 2 -18.02 26.38 17.41
N TYR A 3 -17.35 27.41 17.93
CA TYR A 3 -15.93 27.67 17.66
C TYR A 3 -15.01 26.49 18.05
N LYS A 4 -15.25 25.84 19.20
CA LYS A 4 -14.48 24.65 19.62
C LYS A 4 -14.68 23.46 18.67
N SER A 5 -15.83 23.38 18.00
CA SER A 5 -16.12 22.35 16.99
C SER A 5 -15.35 22.63 15.70
N LEU A 6 -15.36 23.89 15.23
CA LEU A 6 -14.68 24.30 14.00
C LEU A 6 -13.17 24.07 14.06
N TYR A 7 -12.50 24.44 15.16
CA TYR A 7 -11.07 24.15 15.34
C TYR A 7 -10.75 22.66 15.35
N SER A 8 -11.65 21.83 15.90
CA SER A 8 -11.47 20.38 15.91
C SER A 8 -11.53 19.82 14.49
N LEU A 9 -12.45 20.33 13.66
CA LEU A 9 -12.55 19.92 12.26
C LEU A 9 -11.31 20.33 11.46
N ILE A 10 -10.82 21.56 11.63
CA ILE A 10 -9.60 22.04 10.95
C ILE A 10 -8.40 21.12 11.28
N PHE A 11 -8.19 20.79 12.55
CA PHE A 11 -7.09 19.89 12.94
C PHE A 11 -7.25 18.47 12.38
N ILE A 12 -8.48 17.96 12.27
CA ILE A 12 -8.75 16.67 11.62
C ILE A 12 -8.41 16.73 10.14
N LEU A 13 -8.82 17.80 9.44
CA LEU A 13 -8.53 17.98 8.02
C LEU A 13 -7.02 18.13 7.77
N VAL A 14 -6.33 18.94 8.56
CA VAL A 14 -4.86 19.08 8.49
C VAL A 14 -4.19 17.72 8.68
N SER A 15 -4.59 16.96 9.70
CA SER A 15 -4.06 15.61 9.94
C SER A 15 -4.30 14.69 8.75
N SER A 16 -5.49 14.75 8.16
CA SER A 16 -5.89 13.90 7.02
C SER A 16 -5.07 14.24 5.77
N ILE A 17 -4.82 15.52 5.52
CA ILE A 17 -3.97 15.98 4.41
C ILE A 17 -2.52 15.56 4.63
N LEU A 18 -1.98 15.72 5.84
CA LEU A 18 -0.62 15.28 6.18
C LEU A 18 -0.46 13.77 5.96
N LEU A 19 -1.44 12.98 6.39
CA LEU A 19 -1.42 11.54 6.17
C LEU A 19 -1.49 11.21 4.67
N PHE A 20 -2.42 11.84 3.93
CA PHE A 20 -2.55 11.65 2.49
C PHE A 20 -1.25 11.95 1.73
N LEU A 21 -0.63 13.11 2.00
CA LEU A 21 0.62 13.53 1.34
C LEU A 21 1.82 12.61 1.67
N SER A 22 1.72 11.79 2.71
CA SER A 22 2.71 10.77 3.02
C SER A 22 2.52 9.44 2.29
N MET A 23 1.34 9.20 1.69
CA MET A 23 1.03 7.93 1.01
C MET A 23 1.63 7.85 -0.40
N PRO A 24 1.80 6.64 -0.97
CA PRO A 24 2.25 6.44 -2.33
C PRO A 24 1.45 7.26 -3.35
N GLY A 25 2.15 7.76 -4.37
CA GLY A 25 1.63 8.76 -5.31
C GLY A 25 1.96 10.21 -4.93
N ASN A 26 2.39 10.44 -3.68
CA ASN A 26 2.90 11.73 -3.21
C ASN A 26 4.40 11.65 -2.86
N GLU A 27 5.07 12.80 -2.90
CA GLU A 27 6.53 12.93 -2.76
C GLU A 27 7.01 13.24 -1.33
N MET A 28 6.13 13.12 -0.32
CA MET A 28 6.41 13.63 1.05
C MET A 28 6.24 12.56 2.16
N PRO A 29 6.99 11.44 2.11
CA PRO A 29 6.81 10.30 3.04
C PRO A 29 6.99 10.68 4.52
N TYR A 30 7.89 11.62 4.83
CA TYR A 30 8.18 12.03 6.21
C TYR A 30 7.02 12.75 6.92
N LEU A 31 6.02 13.23 6.20
CA LEU A 31 4.84 13.88 6.82
C LEU A 31 4.03 12.93 7.70
N VAL A 32 4.18 11.61 7.52
CA VAL A 32 3.52 10.61 8.36
C VAL A 32 3.87 10.77 9.85
N PHE A 33 5.07 11.27 10.17
CA PHE A 33 5.52 11.49 11.55
C PHE A 33 4.86 12.70 12.23
N LEU A 34 4.18 13.55 11.47
CA LEU A 34 3.46 14.72 11.96
C LEU A 34 1.94 14.57 11.87
N ALA A 35 1.47 13.61 11.07
CA ALA A 35 0.07 13.48 10.68
C ALA A 35 -0.89 13.31 11.87
N PHE A 36 -0.47 12.67 12.96
CA PHE A 36 -1.36 12.41 14.11
C PHE A 36 -1.28 13.48 15.21
N ILE A 37 -0.31 14.39 15.15
CA ILE A 37 -0.08 15.40 16.19
C ILE A 37 -1.33 16.27 16.44
N PRO A 38 -2.02 16.82 15.42
CA PRO A 38 -3.21 17.65 15.65
C PRO A 38 -4.40 16.85 16.19
N VAL A 39 -4.54 15.59 15.80
CA VAL A 39 -5.57 14.68 16.33
C VAL A 39 -5.33 14.36 17.81
N PHE A 40 -4.09 14.08 18.22
CA PHE A 40 -3.77 13.87 19.64
C PHE A 40 -4.08 15.10 20.50
N TYR A 41 -3.88 16.30 19.97
CA TYR A 41 -4.25 17.54 20.66
C TYR A 41 -5.75 17.59 21.02
N ILE A 42 -6.62 17.14 20.11
CA ILE A 42 -8.07 17.09 20.32
C ILE A 42 -8.42 16.02 21.35
N VAL A 43 -7.87 14.81 21.19
CA VAL A 43 -8.16 13.63 22.01
C VAL A 43 -7.77 13.86 23.48
N ASP A 44 -6.58 14.42 23.72
CA ASP A 44 -6.10 14.71 25.08
C ASP A 44 -7.03 15.68 25.83
N ARG A 45 -7.58 16.69 25.14
CA ARG A 45 -8.48 17.71 25.71
C ARG A 45 -9.97 17.37 25.63
N GLY A 46 -10.30 16.26 24.95
CA GLY A 46 -11.67 15.84 24.69
C GLY A 46 -12.18 14.79 25.69
N SER A 47 -13.45 14.43 25.55
CA SER A 47 -14.05 13.26 26.18
C SER A 47 -13.78 11.98 25.36
N ILE A 48 -14.10 10.81 25.92
CA ILE A 48 -14.02 9.53 25.20
C ILE A 48 -14.89 9.56 23.93
N LYS A 49 -16.13 10.05 24.03
CA LYS A 49 -17.04 10.22 22.88
C LYS A 49 -16.42 11.10 21.80
N LYS A 50 -15.76 12.20 22.20
CA LYS A 50 -15.07 13.09 21.26
C LYS A 50 -13.89 12.37 20.59
N SER A 51 -13.17 11.51 21.31
CA SER A 51 -12.03 10.77 20.76
C SER A 51 -12.44 9.74 19.71
N ILE A 52 -13.55 9.01 19.96
CA ILE A 52 -14.16 8.11 18.98
C ILE A 52 -14.57 8.89 17.74
N LEU A 53 -15.32 9.99 17.92
CA LEU A 53 -15.78 10.82 16.80
C LEU A 53 -14.60 11.41 16.00
N THR A 54 -13.54 11.86 16.67
CA THR A 54 -12.32 12.33 16.01
C THR A 54 -11.68 11.22 15.19
N GLY A 55 -11.62 9.99 15.69
CA GLY A 55 -11.07 8.85 14.94
C GLY A 55 -11.91 8.47 13.73
N ILE A 56 -13.24 8.45 13.87
CA ILE A 56 -14.16 8.23 12.75
C ILE A 56 -13.95 9.29 11.67
N LEU A 57 -14.03 10.58 12.03
CA LEU A 57 -13.89 11.67 11.08
C LEU A 57 -12.51 11.69 10.42
N PHE A 58 -11.45 11.48 11.20
CA PHE A 58 -10.09 11.40 10.68
C PHE A 58 -9.92 10.26 9.67
N GLY A 59 -10.45 9.06 9.97
CA GLY A 59 -10.39 7.95 9.02
C GLY A 59 -11.30 8.13 7.81
N VAL A 60 -12.44 8.81 7.95
CA VAL A 60 -13.30 9.17 6.80
C VAL A 60 -12.58 10.14 5.87
N PHE A 61 -12.08 11.27 6.38
CA PHE A 61 -11.41 12.27 5.55
C PHE A 61 -10.10 11.74 4.95
N SER A 62 -9.29 11.02 5.73
CA SER A 62 -8.07 10.39 5.22
C SER A 62 -8.41 9.31 4.17
N GLY A 63 -9.43 8.51 4.42
CA GLY A 63 -9.85 7.44 3.50
C GLY A 63 -10.36 7.97 2.16
N ILE A 64 -11.14 9.06 2.17
CA ILE A 64 -11.59 9.73 0.94
C ILE A 64 -10.39 10.16 0.09
N LEU A 65 -9.38 10.77 0.71
CA LEU A 65 -8.20 11.26 0.00
C LEU A 65 -7.35 10.10 -0.53
N ILE A 66 -7.01 9.14 0.34
CA ILE A 66 -6.09 8.04 0.04
C ILE A 66 -6.69 7.03 -0.94
N TYR A 67 -7.99 6.73 -0.82
CA TYR A 67 -8.64 5.66 -1.59
C TYR A 67 -9.46 6.17 -2.78
N SER A 68 -9.38 7.45 -3.13
CA SER A 68 -10.12 8.06 -4.26
C SER A 68 -9.94 7.30 -5.58
N GLY A 69 -8.78 6.70 -5.82
CA GLY A 69 -8.51 5.87 -7.00
C GLY A 69 -9.43 4.64 -7.14
N PHE A 70 -10.00 4.12 -6.05
CA PHE A 70 -10.93 2.99 -6.11
C PHE A 70 -12.29 3.32 -6.73
N LEU A 71 -12.61 4.60 -6.94
CA LEU A 71 -13.79 4.98 -7.69
C LEU A 71 -13.77 4.42 -9.13
N LEU A 72 -12.59 4.15 -9.70
CA LEU A 72 -12.45 3.50 -11.01
C LEU A 72 -12.78 2.01 -11.00
N TYR A 73 -12.67 1.36 -9.84
CA TYR A 73 -12.84 -0.09 -9.68
C TYR A 73 -14.18 -0.46 -9.03
N GLY A 74 -14.84 0.48 -8.37
CA GLY A 74 -16.21 0.33 -7.87
C GLY A 74 -16.48 1.06 -6.56
N ASN A 75 -17.68 1.63 -6.47
CA ASN A 75 -18.12 2.40 -5.29
C ASN A 75 -18.11 1.58 -3.99
N ILE A 76 -18.42 0.29 -4.06
CA ILE A 76 -18.48 -0.58 -2.86
C ILE A 76 -17.11 -0.69 -2.20
N ILE A 77 -16.05 -0.96 -3.00
CA ILE A 77 -14.67 -1.09 -2.50
C ILE A 77 -14.21 0.24 -1.89
N PHE A 78 -14.54 1.35 -2.55
CA PHE A 78 -14.23 2.70 -2.07
C PHE A 78 -14.85 2.98 -0.69
N PHE A 79 -16.17 2.84 -0.55
CA PHE A 79 -16.84 3.11 0.73
C PHE A 79 -16.43 2.12 1.83
N TYR A 80 -16.22 0.85 1.48
CA TYR A 80 -15.78 -0.16 2.42
C TYR A 80 -14.37 0.12 2.96
N SER A 81 -13.44 0.53 2.10
CA SER A 81 -12.06 0.89 2.51
C SER A 81 -12.05 2.10 3.46
N ILE A 82 -12.91 3.10 3.20
CA ILE A 82 -13.10 4.26 4.08
C ILE A 82 -13.65 3.82 5.44
N PHE A 83 -14.67 2.97 5.44
CA PHE A 83 -15.30 2.46 6.65
C PHE A 83 -14.32 1.71 7.55
N LEU A 84 -13.50 0.82 6.96
CA LEU A 84 -12.45 0.11 7.69
C LEU A 84 -11.42 1.06 8.31
N LEU A 85 -10.98 2.08 7.57
CA LEU A 85 -10.02 3.07 8.08
C LEU A 85 -10.62 3.92 9.21
N ALA A 86 -11.89 4.31 9.09
CA ALA A 86 -12.62 5.05 10.11
C ALA A 86 -12.76 4.25 11.42
N ILE A 87 -13.14 2.97 11.34
CA ILE A 87 -13.21 2.10 12.54
C ILE A 87 -11.82 1.94 13.16
N ASN A 88 -10.81 1.68 12.34
CA ASN A 88 -9.45 1.45 12.82
C ASN A 88 -8.94 2.63 13.65
N PHE A 89 -9.04 3.87 13.14
CA PHE A 89 -8.63 5.05 13.91
C PHE A 89 -9.56 5.36 15.08
N ALA A 90 -10.87 5.10 14.97
CA ALA A 90 -11.79 5.23 16.09
C ALA A 90 -11.39 4.32 17.27
N CYS A 91 -11.05 3.06 17.00
CA CYS A 91 -10.59 2.11 17.99
C CYS A 91 -9.25 2.53 18.61
N ILE A 92 -8.26 2.90 17.79
CA ILE A 92 -6.94 3.35 18.28
C ILE A 92 -7.09 4.57 19.22
N LEU A 93 -7.85 5.58 18.82
CA LEU A 93 -8.03 6.80 19.63
C LEU A 93 -8.92 6.58 20.85
N PHE A 94 -9.88 5.66 20.78
CA PHE A 94 -10.63 5.19 21.95
C PHE A 94 -9.68 4.56 22.98
N LEU A 95 -8.84 3.62 22.56
CA LEU A 95 -7.90 2.93 23.44
C LEU A 95 -6.86 3.89 24.04
N TYR A 96 -6.37 4.83 23.23
CA TYR A 96 -5.47 5.90 23.67
C TYR A 96 -6.10 6.72 24.79
N LYS A 97 -7.38 7.10 24.65
CA LYS A 97 -8.07 7.95 25.62
C LYS A 97 -8.54 7.20 26.86
N ARG A 98 -9.05 5.96 26.70
CA ARG A 98 -9.69 5.19 27.76
C ARG A 98 -8.68 4.55 28.71
N TYR A 99 -7.56 4.09 28.18
CA TYR A 99 -6.57 3.29 28.91
C TYR A 99 -5.22 3.99 28.94
N SER A 100 -4.45 3.90 27.85
CA SER A 100 -3.12 4.50 27.77
C SER A 100 -2.63 4.57 26.33
N PHE A 101 -1.59 5.37 26.11
CA PHE A 101 -0.89 5.40 24.82
C PHE A 101 -0.21 4.06 24.49
N ILE A 102 0.20 3.28 25.49
CA ILE A 102 0.81 1.95 25.29
C ILE A 102 -0.25 0.98 24.75
N THR A 103 -1.45 0.99 25.33
CA THR A 103 -2.58 0.18 24.86
C THR A 103 -2.95 0.54 23.42
N ALA A 104 -2.97 1.83 23.08
CA ALA A 104 -3.18 2.27 21.71
C ALA A 104 -2.07 1.80 20.76
N LEU A 105 -0.82 1.93 21.18
CA LEU A 105 0.35 1.50 20.40
C LEU A 105 0.32 0.01 20.08
N LEU A 106 0.06 -0.83 21.09
CA LEU A 106 -0.08 -2.29 20.92
C LEU A 106 -1.28 -2.67 20.06
N SER A 107 -2.31 -1.80 19.99
CA SER A 107 -3.48 -2.05 19.14
C SER A 107 -3.23 -1.76 17.66
N VAL A 108 -2.25 -0.93 17.30
CA VAL A 108 -1.94 -0.59 15.89
C VAL A 108 -1.71 -1.84 15.03
N PRO A 109 -0.74 -2.73 15.35
CA PRO A 109 -0.47 -3.90 14.50
C PRO A 109 -1.65 -4.86 14.49
N VAL A 110 -2.36 -5.01 15.61
CA VAL A 110 -3.54 -5.88 15.72
C VAL A 110 -4.67 -5.39 14.82
N LEU A 111 -5.01 -4.10 14.88
CA LEU A 111 -6.11 -3.53 14.11
C LEU A 111 -5.80 -3.43 12.61
N GLU A 112 -4.53 -3.22 12.24
CA GLU A 112 -4.10 -3.30 10.83
C GLU A 112 -4.15 -4.74 10.31
N TYR A 113 -3.72 -5.72 11.10
CA TYR A 113 -3.81 -7.14 10.72
C TYR A 113 -5.26 -7.62 10.63
N LEU A 114 -6.12 -7.27 11.60
CA LEU A 114 -7.54 -7.65 11.57
C LEU A 114 -8.25 -7.13 10.31
N ARG A 115 -7.84 -5.97 9.78
CA ARG A 115 -8.37 -5.44 8.53
C ARG A 115 -7.99 -6.26 7.31
N THR A 116 -6.93 -7.07 7.36
CA THR A 116 -6.50 -7.91 6.23
C THR A 116 -7.22 -9.25 6.21
N LEU A 117 -7.98 -9.58 7.24
CA LEU A 117 -8.67 -10.87 7.36
C LEU A 117 -10.01 -10.88 6.64
N GLY A 118 -10.41 -12.08 6.22
CA GLY A 118 -11.70 -12.34 5.60
C GLY A 118 -11.73 -12.04 4.09
N PRO A 119 -12.85 -12.34 3.42
CA PRO A 119 -12.99 -12.22 1.97
C PRO A 119 -12.94 -10.77 1.47
N PHE A 120 -13.11 -9.80 2.37
CA PHE A 120 -13.02 -8.37 2.07
C PHE A 120 -11.79 -7.72 2.72
N GLY A 121 -10.77 -8.51 3.08
CA GLY A 121 -9.56 -7.99 3.71
C GLY A 121 -8.91 -6.86 2.91
N PHE A 122 -8.51 -5.78 3.59
CA PHE A 122 -7.88 -4.60 3.00
C PHE A 122 -6.54 -4.27 3.65
N ALA A 123 -5.46 -4.62 2.96
CA ALA A 123 -4.09 -4.66 3.49
C ALA A 123 -3.33 -3.32 3.56
N SER A 124 -4.00 -2.18 3.38
CA SER A 124 -3.35 -0.88 3.58
C SER A 124 -2.92 -0.70 5.04
N ASN A 125 -1.74 -0.13 5.24
CA ASN A 125 -1.14 0.08 6.56
C ASN A 125 -0.32 1.39 6.56
N LEU A 126 -0.03 1.92 7.74
CA LEU A 126 0.75 3.15 7.88
C LEU A 126 2.19 3.01 7.39
N GLY A 127 2.79 1.82 7.51
CA GLY A 127 4.16 1.55 7.08
C GLY A 127 4.42 1.83 5.59
N ILE A 128 3.43 1.63 4.72
CA ILE A 128 3.51 1.91 3.28
C ILE A 128 3.85 3.38 2.99
N SER A 129 3.54 4.32 3.89
CA SER A 129 3.92 5.73 3.73
C SER A 129 5.43 5.94 3.54
N LEU A 130 6.27 5.04 4.04
CA LEU A 130 7.73 5.14 3.94
C LEU A 130 8.30 4.51 2.67
N TRP A 131 7.47 4.18 1.66
CA TRP A 131 7.87 3.45 0.44
C TRP A 131 9.12 4.01 -0.28
N LYS A 132 9.33 5.33 -0.19
CA LYS A 132 10.48 6.07 -0.76
C LYS A 132 11.68 6.21 0.16
N VAL A 133 11.60 5.66 1.37
CA VAL A 133 12.64 5.74 2.41
C VAL A 133 13.05 4.32 2.82
N PRO A 134 13.69 3.55 1.92
CA PRO A 134 14.04 2.15 2.17
C PRO A 134 14.90 1.97 3.41
N GLN A 135 15.69 3.00 3.78
CA GLN A 135 16.51 3.00 4.99
C GLN A 135 15.67 2.83 6.25
N LEU A 136 14.47 3.43 6.32
CA LEU A 136 13.56 3.30 7.46
C LEU A 136 12.68 2.05 7.36
N ILE A 137 12.46 1.51 6.15
CA ILE A 137 11.69 0.27 5.93
C ILE A 137 12.52 -0.98 6.27
N GLY A 138 13.86 -0.93 6.30
CA GLY A 138 14.72 -2.10 6.50
C GLY A 138 14.29 -3.05 7.62
N PHE A 139 13.75 -2.53 8.73
CA PHE A 139 13.20 -3.35 9.82
C PHE A 139 12.02 -4.25 9.45
N ALA A 140 11.29 -3.95 8.38
CA ALA A 140 10.21 -4.79 7.88
C ALA A 140 10.71 -6.19 7.50
N SER A 141 11.98 -6.36 7.14
CA SER A 141 12.58 -7.68 6.88
C SER A 141 12.65 -8.58 8.12
N TYR A 142 12.77 -8.00 9.32
CA TYR A 142 12.87 -8.75 10.58
C TYR A 142 11.55 -8.81 11.34
N PHE A 143 10.82 -7.70 11.40
CA PHE A 143 9.63 -7.56 12.26
C PHE A 143 8.32 -7.36 11.48
N GLY A 144 8.39 -7.31 10.15
CA GLY A 144 7.23 -7.06 9.28
C GLY A 144 6.80 -5.59 9.24
N ILE A 145 5.90 -5.27 8.31
CA ILE A 145 5.45 -3.91 8.04
C ILE A 145 4.62 -3.30 9.19
N TYR A 146 3.90 -4.12 9.96
CA TYR A 146 3.09 -3.64 11.09
C TYR A 146 3.95 -3.09 12.23
N PHE A 147 5.18 -3.57 12.39
CA PHE A 147 6.14 -2.98 13.30
C PHE A 147 6.50 -1.56 12.88
N ILE A 148 6.70 -1.32 11.58
CA ILE A 148 6.93 0.03 11.04
C ILE A 148 5.75 0.95 11.33
N SER A 149 4.50 0.50 11.11
CA SER A 149 3.30 1.25 11.48
C SER A 149 3.28 1.64 12.97
N THR A 150 3.67 0.69 13.83
CA THR A 150 3.78 0.90 15.28
C THR A 150 4.84 1.95 15.62
N CYS A 151 6.02 1.88 14.99
CA CYS A 151 7.08 2.87 15.13
C CYS A 151 6.66 4.27 14.69
N ILE A 152 6.00 4.40 13.54
CA ILE A 152 5.44 5.66 13.05
C ILE A 152 4.47 6.25 14.07
N PHE A 153 3.56 5.43 14.59
CA PHE A 153 2.57 5.87 15.58
C PHE A 153 3.23 6.28 16.91
N LEU A 154 4.25 5.53 17.35
CA LEU A 154 5.05 5.88 18.54
C LEU A 154 5.75 7.22 18.36
N ILE A 155 6.42 7.46 17.23
CA ILE A 155 7.09 8.75 16.96
C ILE A 155 6.08 9.90 17.01
N ASN A 156 4.90 9.75 16.42
CA ASN A 156 3.86 10.79 16.50
C ASN A 156 3.45 11.08 17.96
N ILE A 157 3.28 10.05 18.80
CA ILE A 157 2.96 10.22 20.23
C ILE A 157 4.10 10.94 20.96
N LEU A 158 5.34 10.52 20.70
CA LEU A 158 6.54 11.10 21.32
C LEU A 158 6.71 12.56 20.93
N LEU A 159 6.58 12.89 19.64
CA LEU A 159 6.63 14.27 19.13
C LEU A 159 5.52 15.13 19.73
N TYR A 160 4.28 14.64 19.76
CA TYR A 160 3.16 15.34 20.40
C TYR A 160 3.46 15.64 21.89
N ARG A 161 4.00 14.66 22.63
CA ARG A 161 4.36 14.83 24.03
C ARG A 161 5.48 15.84 24.22
N ALA A 162 6.54 15.75 23.41
CA ALA A 162 7.68 16.66 23.44
C ALA A 162 7.25 18.12 23.18
N MET A 163 6.50 18.34 22.10
CA MET A 163 6.15 19.69 21.64
C MET A 163 5.07 20.36 22.49
N ILE A 164 4.07 19.58 22.94
CA ILE A 164 2.82 20.14 23.47
C ILE A 164 2.61 19.78 24.95
N LYS A 165 2.83 18.53 25.36
CA LYS A 165 2.36 18.03 26.67
C LYS A 165 3.39 18.17 27.80
N HIS A 166 4.63 17.74 27.56
CA HIS A 166 5.68 17.59 28.57
C HIS A 166 7.00 18.19 28.09
N ARG A 167 7.00 19.51 27.84
CA ARG A 167 8.16 20.26 27.29
C ARG A 167 9.48 20.06 28.06
N LYS A 168 9.42 19.72 29.36
CA LYS A 168 10.62 19.49 30.21
C LYS A 168 11.26 18.10 30.03
N ALA A 169 10.54 17.11 29.48
CA ALA A 169 11.04 15.76 29.23
C ALA A 169 11.65 15.59 27.82
N ASN A 170 11.96 16.70 27.15
CA ASN A 170 12.28 16.73 25.72
C ASN A 170 13.51 15.90 25.34
N TYR A 171 14.60 15.96 26.11
CA TYR A 171 15.86 15.35 25.68
C TYR A 171 15.81 13.82 25.57
N PHE A 172 15.20 13.13 26.54
CA PHE A 172 15.04 11.66 26.47
C PHE A 172 14.09 11.23 25.36
N ILE A 173 13.03 12.01 25.13
CA ILE A 173 12.06 11.73 24.06
C ILE A 173 12.71 11.94 22.68
N ILE A 174 13.44 13.04 22.51
CA ILE A 174 14.19 13.34 21.28
C ILE A 174 15.27 12.29 21.04
N LEU A 175 16.01 11.88 22.08
CA LEU A 175 16.99 10.80 21.98
C LEU A 175 16.34 9.48 21.58
N SER A 176 15.17 9.15 22.14
CA SER A 176 14.43 7.93 21.78
C SER A 176 13.97 7.95 20.32
N ILE A 177 13.49 9.09 19.82
CA ILE A 177 13.13 9.27 18.41
C ILE A 177 14.38 9.12 17.53
N PHE A 178 15.47 9.78 17.90
CA PHE A 178 16.73 9.73 17.16
C PHE A 178 17.28 8.30 17.06
N LEU A 179 17.32 7.57 18.18
CA LEU A 179 17.72 6.18 18.19
C LEU A 179 16.81 5.32 17.31
N LEU A 180 15.49 5.51 17.39
CA LEU A 180 14.53 4.75 16.59
C LEU A 180 14.61 5.06 15.10
N MET A 181 15.04 6.27 14.72
CA MET A 181 15.28 6.64 13.32
C MET A 181 16.63 6.18 12.78
N ILE A 182 17.65 6.01 13.65
CA ILE A 182 18.99 5.57 13.25
C ILE A 182 19.13 4.06 13.22
N THR A 183 18.47 3.34 14.14
CA THR A 183 18.61 1.89 14.21
C THR A 183 18.28 1.17 12.89
N PRO A 184 17.29 1.56 12.07
CA PRO A 184 17.06 0.93 10.76
C PRO A 184 18.29 0.95 9.84
N TYR A 185 19.14 1.98 9.93
CA TYR A 185 20.37 2.10 9.15
C TYR A 185 21.43 1.06 9.55
N LEU A 186 21.41 0.59 10.80
CA LEU A 186 22.31 -0.44 11.31
C LEU A 186 21.87 -1.85 10.92
N PHE A 187 20.58 -2.04 10.65
CA PHE A 187 19.97 -3.32 10.27
C PHE A 187 19.65 -3.40 8.78
N ARG A 188 20.30 -2.58 7.95
CA ARG A 188 20.18 -2.68 6.49
C ARG A 188 20.52 -4.12 6.12
N GLY A 189 19.53 -4.84 5.60
CA GLY A 189 19.68 -6.26 5.27
C GLY A 189 20.96 -6.45 4.48
N GLN A 190 21.84 -7.32 4.97
CA GLN A 190 22.83 -7.93 4.10
C GLN A 190 22.00 -8.62 3.03
N ASP A 191 22.07 -8.13 1.79
CA ASP A 191 21.55 -8.86 0.65
C ASP A 191 22.18 -10.24 0.73
N SER A 192 21.41 -11.22 1.17
CA SER A 192 21.85 -12.60 1.13
C SER A 192 22.09 -12.89 -0.35
N ASP A 193 23.36 -13.07 -0.71
CA ASP A 193 23.79 -13.60 -2.00
C ASP A 193 23.19 -15.01 -2.16
N MET A 194 21.89 -15.05 -2.42
CA MET A 194 21.20 -16.25 -2.84
C MET A 194 21.77 -16.54 -4.23
N GLN A 195 22.48 -17.67 -4.34
CA GLN A 195 22.87 -18.25 -5.63
C GLN A 195 21.61 -18.65 -6.39
N THR A 196 20.90 -17.68 -6.95
CA THR A 196 19.83 -17.91 -7.91
C THR A 196 20.44 -17.97 -9.30
N LYS A 197 19.80 -18.76 -10.18
CA LYS A 197 20.03 -18.69 -11.61
C LYS A 197 19.83 -17.22 -12.02
N LYS A 198 20.91 -16.53 -12.34
CA LYS A 198 20.87 -15.14 -12.77
C LYS A 198 20.31 -15.15 -14.19
N TYR A 199 19.13 -14.56 -14.35
CA TYR A 199 18.73 -14.02 -15.65
C TYR A 199 19.44 -12.67 -15.72
N ASP A 200 20.27 -12.48 -16.74
CA ASP A 200 21.02 -11.25 -16.91
C ASP A 200 20.09 -10.17 -17.48
N ASP A 201 19.19 -10.56 -18.40
CA ASP A 201 18.21 -9.66 -19.02
C ASP A 201 16.75 -10.14 -18.85
N VAL A 202 15.95 -9.33 -18.13
CA VAL A 202 14.53 -9.58 -17.88
C VAL A 202 13.66 -8.53 -18.59
N CYS A 203 12.81 -8.96 -19.51
CA CYS A 203 11.89 -8.10 -20.24
C CYS A 203 10.46 -8.21 -19.70
N VAL A 204 9.89 -7.09 -19.27
CA VAL A 204 8.50 -7.02 -18.83
C VAL A 204 7.66 -6.36 -19.91
N VAL A 205 6.69 -7.09 -20.48
CA VAL A 205 5.83 -6.56 -21.54
C VAL A 205 4.66 -5.80 -20.92
N GLN A 206 4.59 -4.49 -21.15
CA GLN A 206 3.48 -3.66 -20.66
C GLN A 206 2.61 -3.18 -21.82
N GLY A 207 1.44 -3.80 -21.99
CA GLY A 207 0.53 -3.50 -23.12
C GLY A 207 -0.12 -2.11 -23.05
N GLY A 208 -0.18 -1.49 -21.87
CA GLY A 208 -0.80 -0.16 -21.70
C GLY A 208 -2.29 -0.11 -22.08
N ILE A 209 -2.99 -1.24 -21.97
CA ILE A 209 -4.36 -1.39 -22.45
C ILE A 209 -5.33 -0.58 -21.55
N PRO A 210 -6.12 0.36 -22.10
CA PRO A 210 -7.11 1.08 -21.32
C PRO A 210 -8.20 0.17 -20.76
N VAL A 211 -8.67 0.45 -19.54
CA VAL A 211 -9.69 -0.37 -18.84
C VAL A 211 -10.93 -0.63 -19.70
N TRP A 212 -11.45 0.39 -20.41
CA TRP A 212 -12.63 0.22 -21.27
C TRP A 212 -12.37 -0.72 -22.45
N MET A 213 -11.16 -0.69 -23.02
CA MET A 213 -10.78 -1.56 -24.15
C MET A 213 -10.62 -3.00 -23.68
N TYR A 214 -9.98 -3.17 -22.52
CA TYR A 214 -9.84 -4.44 -21.85
C TYR A 214 -11.21 -5.06 -21.52
N SER A 215 -12.16 -4.27 -21.00
CA SER A 215 -13.54 -4.73 -20.75
C SER A 215 -14.32 -5.09 -22.01
N MET A 216 -13.99 -4.52 -23.17
CA MET A 216 -14.63 -4.86 -24.45
C MET A 216 -14.06 -6.13 -25.09
N GLU A 217 -12.89 -6.59 -24.64
CA GLU A 217 -12.22 -7.79 -25.16
C GLU A 217 -13.12 -9.02 -25.06
N THR A 218 -13.78 -9.19 -23.92
CA THR A 218 -14.67 -10.33 -23.63
C THR A 218 -15.88 -10.40 -24.56
N PHE A 219 -16.33 -9.25 -25.09
CA PHE A 219 -17.54 -9.15 -25.91
C PHE A 219 -17.26 -8.98 -27.41
N SER A 220 -16.03 -8.67 -27.81
CA SER A 220 -15.71 -8.31 -29.19
C SER A 220 -14.38 -8.88 -29.68
N ARG A 221 -14.46 -9.75 -30.70
CA ARG A 221 -13.30 -10.32 -31.39
C ARG A 221 -12.36 -9.25 -31.99
N LYS A 222 -12.87 -8.06 -32.29
CA LYS A 222 -12.06 -6.95 -32.81
C LYS A 222 -11.07 -6.45 -31.76
N TYR A 223 -11.56 -6.19 -30.55
CA TYR A 223 -10.71 -5.69 -29.46
C TYR A 223 -9.74 -6.77 -28.98
N HIS A 224 -10.17 -8.02 -28.95
CA HIS A 224 -9.28 -9.15 -28.69
C HIS A 224 -8.10 -9.22 -29.67
N ARG A 225 -8.34 -9.22 -30.98
CA ARG A 225 -7.27 -9.21 -31.98
C ARG A 225 -6.36 -7.99 -31.88
N LEU A 226 -6.90 -6.85 -31.43
CA LEU A 226 -6.11 -5.63 -31.24
C LEU A 226 -5.14 -5.78 -30.06
N ILE A 227 -5.65 -6.23 -28.91
CA ILE A 227 -4.86 -6.45 -27.69
C ILE A 227 -3.81 -7.53 -27.93
N GLU A 228 -4.21 -8.65 -28.53
CA GLU A 228 -3.32 -9.74 -28.94
C GLU A 228 -2.16 -9.23 -29.82
N LYS A 229 -2.47 -8.46 -30.87
CA LYS A 229 -1.43 -7.87 -31.74
C LYS A 229 -0.49 -6.96 -30.97
N ILE A 230 -0.99 -6.18 -30.02
CA ILE A 230 -0.15 -5.33 -29.17
C ILE A 230 0.85 -6.19 -28.41
N TYR A 231 0.37 -7.21 -27.68
CA TYR A 231 1.25 -8.07 -26.88
C TYR A 231 2.24 -8.88 -27.72
N ILE A 232 1.80 -9.47 -28.84
CA ILE A 232 2.71 -10.19 -29.76
C ILE A 232 3.78 -9.24 -30.31
N SER A 233 3.39 -8.05 -30.80
CA SER A 233 4.34 -7.09 -31.36
C SER A 233 5.34 -6.56 -30.32
N LEU A 234 4.92 -6.37 -29.07
CA LEU A 234 5.81 -5.97 -27.98
C LEU A 234 6.74 -7.12 -27.58
N THR A 235 6.26 -8.35 -27.62
CA THR A 235 7.06 -9.55 -27.37
C THR A 235 8.14 -9.70 -28.42
N GLU A 236 7.78 -9.65 -29.70
CA GLU A 236 8.75 -9.72 -30.80
C GLU A 236 9.81 -8.62 -30.70
N LYS A 237 9.42 -7.39 -30.36
CA LYS A 237 10.37 -6.28 -30.12
C LYS A 237 11.27 -6.52 -28.92
N ALA A 238 10.76 -7.12 -27.85
CA ALA A 238 11.56 -7.43 -26.66
C ALA A 238 12.60 -8.52 -26.97
N LEU A 239 12.21 -9.54 -27.74
CA LEU A 239 13.10 -10.64 -28.14
C LEU A 239 14.26 -10.21 -29.05
N LEU A 240 14.17 -9.05 -29.70
CA LEU A 240 15.30 -8.49 -30.47
C LEU A 240 16.46 -7.97 -29.61
N ASN A 241 16.27 -7.83 -28.29
CA ASN A 241 17.27 -7.27 -27.37
C ASN A 241 17.87 -8.33 -26.44
N ASP A 242 18.09 -9.57 -26.92
CA ASP A 242 18.70 -10.68 -26.17
C ASP A 242 18.11 -10.87 -24.76
N CYS A 243 16.83 -11.23 -24.71
CA CYS A 243 16.09 -11.37 -23.46
C CYS A 243 16.18 -12.80 -22.89
N ASP A 244 16.66 -12.99 -21.66
CA ASP A 244 16.70 -14.32 -21.03
C ASP A 244 15.34 -14.73 -20.44
N LEU A 245 14.59 -13.76 -19.93
CA LEU A 245 13.28 -13.97 -19.32
C LEU A 245 12.28 -12.91 -19.75
N LEU A 246 11.20 -13.33 -20.40
CA LEU A 246 10.11 -12.46 -20.80
C LEU A 246 8.85 -12.70 -19.94
N VAL A 247 8.30 -11.62 -19.39
CA VAL A 247 7.15 -11.66 -18.48
C VAL A 247 5.97 -10.90 -19.07
N TRP A 248 4.84 -11.58 -19.24
CA TRP A 248 3.54 -10.96 -19.50
C TRP A 248 2.78 -10.70 -18.17
N PRO A 249 2.02 -9.60 -18.09
CA PRO A 249 1.29 -9.22 -16.89
C PRO A 249 0.12 -10.18 -16.61
N GLU A 250 -0.47 -10.04 -15.42
CA GLU A 250 -1.66 -10.79 -15.02
C GLU A 250 -2.80 -10.60 -16.03
N THR A 251 -3.34 -11.71 -16.54
CA THR A 251 -4.43 -11.73 -17.53
C THR A 251 -4.14 -10.81 -18.72
N ALA A 252 -2.95 -10.95 -19.32
CA ALA A 252 -2.57 -10.17 -20.51
C ALA A 252 -3.61 -10.29 -21.64
N LEU A 253 -4.24 -11.47 -21.76
CA LEU A 253 -5.39 -11.73 -22.62
C LEU A 253 -6.53 -12.35 -21.80
N HIS A 254 -7.77 -11.96 -22.08
CA HIS A 254 -8.97 -12.62 -21.50
C HIS A 254 -9.26 -13.97 -22.18
N ARG A 255 -8.29 -14.87 -22.22
CA ARG A 255 -8.42 -16.24 -22.76
C ARG A 255 -7.58 -17.22 -21.98
N PHE A 256 -8.00 -18.48 -21.99
CA PHE A 256 -7.21 -19.59 -21.48
C PHE A 256 -6.11 -19.92 -22.48
N ILE A 257 -4.94 -19.28 -22.35
CA ILE A 257 -3.78 -19.45 -23.23
C ILE A 257 -3.18 -20.87 -23.13
N LEU A 258 -3.43 -21.56 -22.01
CA LEU A 258 -2.89 -22.89 -21.71
C LEU A 258 -3.89 -24.04 -21.94
N ASN A 259 -5.10 -23.76 -22.43
CA ASN A 259 -6.11 -24.80 -22.71
C ASN A 259 -6.10 -25.20 -24.20
N ASP A 260 -6.60 -26.41 -24.51
CA ASP A 260 -6.52 -27.04 -25.85
C ASP A 260 -7.04 -26.18 -27.01
N ASP A 261 -7.97 -25.25 -26.77
CA ASP A 261 -8.52 -24.32 -27.78
C ASP A 261 -7.53 -23.23 -28.24
N SER A 262 -6.28 -23.26 -27.75
CA SER A 262 -5.30 -22.17 -27.89
C SER A 262 -3.88 -22.64 -28.27
N ALA A 263 -3.80 -23.75 -29.00
CA ALA A 263 -2.55 -24.35 -29.51
C ALA A 263 -1.58 -23.32 -30.13
N PHE A 264 -2.11 -22.32 -30.84
CA PHE A 264 -1.34 -21.24 -31.45
C PHE A 264 -0.38 -20.55 -30.46
N TYR A 265 -0.84 -20.19 -29.25
CA TYR A 265 0.03 -19.45 -28.32
C TYR A 265 1.10 -20.35 -27.74
N LYS A 266 0.74 -21.60 -27.41
CA LYS A 266 1.70 -22.58 -26.91
C LYS A 266 2.80 -22.81 -27.95
N GLU A 267 2.44 -23.06 -29.19
CA GLU A 267 3.38 -23.19 -30.31
C GLU A 267 4.22 -21.92 -30.52
N PHE A 268 3.59 -20.75 -30.47
CA PHE A 268 4.28 -19.47 -30.60
C PHE A 268 5.37 -19.30 -29.53
N PHE A 269 5.04 -19.53 -28.25
CA PHE A 269 6.00 -19.38 -27.16
C PHE A 269 7.05 -20.49 -27.15
N GLU A 270 6.69 -21.73 -27.48
CA GLU A 270 7.66 -22.83 -27.60
C GLU A 270 8.66 -22.56 -28.73
N MET A 271 8.18 -22.14 -29.90
CA MET A 271 9.06 -21.74 -31.00
C MET A 271 9.97 -20.59 -30.61
N LYS A 272 9.43 -19.53 -30.02
CA LYS A 272 10.24 -18.38 -29.60
C LYS A 272 11.24 -18.73 -28.52
N SER A 273 10.88 -19.61 -27.59
CA SER A 273 11.80 -20.08 -26.56
C SER A 273 13.00 -20.82 -27.15
N ILE A 274 12.78 -21.65 -28.17
CA ILE A 274 13.86 -22.36 -28.86
C ILE A 274 14.68 -21.41 -29.74
N GLU A 275 14.03 -20.47 -30.44
CA GLU A 275 14.71 -19.54 -31.36
C GLU A 275 15.64 -18.55 -30.63
N THR A 276 15.24 -18.07 -29.45
CA THR A 276 15.94 -16.98 -28.75
C THR A 276 16.53 -17.40 -27.41
N ASP A 277 16.46 -18.68 -27.05
CA ASP A 277 16.84 -19.23 -25.73
C ASP A 277 16.17 -18.49 -24.54
N THR A 278 14.98 -17.91 -24.79
CA THR A 278 14.24 -17.10 -23.81
C THR A 278 13.26 -17.95 -23.01
N SER A 279 13.19 -17.74 -21.70
CA SER A 279 12.15 -18.28 -20.83
C SER A 279 10.93 -17.35 -20.79
N PHE A 280 9.72 -17.90 -20.72
CA PHE A 280 8.47 -17.11 -20.70
C PHE A 280 7.66 -17.34 -19.42
N ILE A 281 7.18 -16.26 -18.81
CA ILE A 281 6.19 -16.27 -17.72
C ILE A 281 4.97 -15.49 -18.16
N ILE A 282 3.80 -16.13 -18.22
CA ILE A 282 2.59 -15.53 -18.76
C ILE A 282 1.42 -15.61 -17.78
N GLY A 283 0.83 -14.45 -17.47
CA GLY A 283 -0.42 -14.38 -16.73
C GLY A 283 -1.63 -14.68 -17.62
N THR A 284 -2.28 -15.81 -17.38
CA THR A 284 -3.50 -16.23 -18.10
C THR A 284 -4.54 -16.78 -17.12
N PRO A 285 -5.85 -16.57 -17.37
CA PRO A 285 -6.91 -17.35 -16.76
C PRO A 285 -6.64 -18.85 -16.95
N TYR A 286 -6.99 -19.65 -15.95
CA TYR A 286 -6.95 -21.11 -16.01
C TYR A 286 -8.35 -21.66 -15.73
N ARG A 287 -8.83 -22.56 -16.59
CA ARG A 287 -10.09 -23.28 -16.38
C ARG A 287 -9.75 -24.74 -16.13
N ASN A 288 -10.03 -25.20 -14.92
CA ASN A 288 -9.94 -26.60 -14.58
C ASN A 288 -11.16 -27.31 -15.17
N ASN A 289 -10.96 -28.36 -15.98
CA ASN A 289 -12.05 -29.12 -16.63
C ASN A 289 -12.69 -30.17 -15.69
N GLN A 290 -12.78 -29.87 -14.39
CA GLN A 290 -13.50 -30.72 -13.43
C GLN A 290 -15.00 -30.44 -13.43
#